data_AF-A0A2N5I4B3-F1
#
_entry.id   AF-A0A2N5I4B3-F1
#
_cell.length_a   1.000
_cell.length_b   1.000
_cell.length_c   1.000
_cell.angle_alpha   90.00
_cell.angle_beta   90.00
_cell.angle_gamma   90.00
#
_symmetry.space_group_name_H-M   'P 1'
#
loop_
_entity.id
_entity.type
_entity.pdbx_description
1 polymer ?
#
loop_
_entity_poly.entity_id
_entity_poly.type
_entity_poly.pdbx_seq_one_letter_code
_entity_poly.pdbx_strand_id
1 'polypeptide(L)'
;MVHSYLFGDVKYLDLLLLAMAVDIVTGVLGAVKEKRLRSRTAWWGYARKIGVLSAIILTNVIDIILGINGALALMTVLFYLGNEGVSILENLSQLGVKVPSFIKDRFSFFINI
;
A
#
# COMPACT_ATOMS: atom_id res chain seq x y z
N MET A 1 -15.81 18.94 1.70
CA MET A 1 -16.45 18.49 2.96
C MET A 1 -16.08 17.05 3.33
N VAL A 2 -16.37 16.04 2.50
CA VAL A 2 -16.11 14.62 2.87
C VAL A 2 -14.61 14.29 2.97
N HIS A 3 -13.78 14.78 2.06
CA HIS A 3 -12.32 14.55 2.10
C HIS A 3 -11.69 15.11 3.38
N SER A 4 -12.02 16.35 3.76
CA SER A 4 -11.55 16.98 5.00
C SER A 4 -12.06 16.28 6.26
N TYR A 5 -13.25 15.67 6.22
CA TYR A 5 -13.81 14.97 7.39
C TYR A 5 -13.22 13.58 7.59
N LEU A 6 -13.00 12.83 6.50
CA LEU A 6 -12.47 11.46 6.57
C LEU A 6 -10.95 11.43 6.65
N PHE A 7 -10.27 12.33 5.94
CA PHE A 7 -8.82 12.32 5.77
C PHE A 7 -8.10 13.55 6.31
N GLY A 8 -8.81 14.60 6.75
CA GLY A 8 -8.20 15.77 7.41
C GLY A 8 -6.96 16.33 6.70
N ASP A 9 -6.00 16.82 7.48
CA ASP A 9 -4.64 17.20 7.03
C ASP A 9 -3.64 16.04 7.17
N VAL A 10 -4.08 14.80 6.89
CA VAL A 10 -3.21 13.62 7.02
C VAL A 10 -2.01 13.75 6.07
N LYS A 11 -0.83 13.88 6.67
CA LYS A 11 0.43 14.10 5.94
C LYS A 11 0.79 12.87 5.10
N TYR A 12 1.33 13.13 3.90
CA TYR A 12 1.82 12.12 2.96
C TYR A 12 0.76 11.15 2.40
N LEU A 13 -0.54 11.42 2.59
CA LEU A 13 -1.60 10.63 1.98
C LEU A 13 -1.48 10.62 0.44
N ASP A 14 -1.21 11.77 -0.18
CA ASP A 14 -1.01 11.87 -1.63
C ASP A 14 0.16 11.02 -2.12
N LEU A 15 1.25 10.96 -1.33
CA LEU A 15 2.41 10.12 -1.64
C LEU A 15 2.04 8.63 -1.56
N LEU A 16 1.23 8.23 -0.57
CA LEU A 16 0.72 6.87 -0.47
C LEU A 16 -0.20 6.51 -1.64
N LEU A 17 -1.10 7.41 -2.04
CA LEU A 17 -1.98 7.20 -3.20
C LEU A 17 -1.17 7.06 -4.49
N LEU A 18 -0.12 7.86 -4.67
CA LEU A 18 0.81 7.72 -5.78
C LEU A 18 1.53 6.37 -5.75
N ALA A 19 2.04 5.94 -4.59
CA ALA A 19 2.67 4.63 -4.44
C ALA A 19 1.70 3.49 -4.78
N MET A 20 0.45 3.55 -4.30
CA MET A 20 -0.58 2.57 -4.65
C MET A 20 -0.85 2.52 -6.16
N ALA A 21 -0.89 3.67 -6.84
CA ALA A 21 -1.08 3.73 -8.29
C ALA A 21 0.10 3.09 -9.04
N VAL A 22 1.33 3.39 -8.63
CA VAL A 22 2.55 2.78 -9.20
C VAL A 22 2.55 1.27 -8.97
N ASP A 23 2.17 0.81 -7.77
CA ASP A 23 2.07 -0.61 -7.46
C ASP A 23 1.05 -1.33 -8.34
N ILE A 24 -0.14 -0.74 -8.55
CA ILE A 24 -1.16 -1.30 -9.45
C ILE A 24 -0.62 -1.40 -10.88
N VAL A 25 -0.01 -0.33 -11.40
CA VAL A 25 0.52 -0.31 -12.77
C VAL A 25 1.63 -1.36 -12.93
N THR A 26 2.61 -1.39 -12.02
CA THR A 26 3.73 -2.34 -12.09
C THR A 26 3.27 -3.78 -11.92
N GLY A 27 2.31 -4.06 -11.04
CA GLY A 27 1.72 -5.39 -10.85
C GLY A 27 0.93 -5.88 -12.07
N VAL A 28 0.18 -4.99 -12.73
CA VAL A 28 -0.50 -5.33 -13.99
C VAL A 28 0.52 -5.65 -15.09
N LEU A 29 1.58 -4.84 -15.23
CA LEU A 29 2.63 -5.09 -16.22
C LEU A 29 3.34 -6.44 -15.97
N GLY A 30 3.65 -6.76 -14.71
CA GLY A 30 4.23 -8.05 -14.33
C GLY A 30 3.32 -9.23 -14.70
N ALA A 31 2.03 -9.12 -14.36
CA ALA A 31 1.04 -10.15 -14.66
C ALA A 31 0.82 -10.37 -16.16
N VAL A 32 0.87 -9.31 -16.97
CA VAL A 32 0.82 -9.38 -18.45
C VAL A 32 2.05 -10.13 -18.97
N LYS A 33 3.25 -9.76 -18.50
CA LYS A 33 4.52 -10.40 -18.92
C LYS A 33 4.53 -11.90 -18.63
N GLU A 34 4.02 -12.31 -17.47
CA GLU A 34 3.93 -13.73 -17.08
C GLU A 34 2.71 -14.48 -17.67
N LYS A 35 1.84 -13.80 -18.43
CA LYS A 35 0.57 -14.35 -18.93
C LYS A 35 -0.33 -14.92 -17.82
N ARG A 36 -0.24 -14.34 -16.61
CA ARG A 36 -0.94 -14.79 -15.39
C ARG A 36 -2.01 -13.81 -14.92
N LEU A 37 -2.71 -13.16 -15.85
CA LEU A 37 -3.83 -12.27 -15.56
C LEU A 37 -5.05 -13.06 -15.04
N ARG A 38 -5.00 -13.48 -13.77
CA ARG A 38 -6.16 -14.01 -13.06
C ARG A 38 -6.87 -12.86 -12.36
N SER A 39 -8.06 -12.50 -12.85
CA SER A 39 -8.88 -11.43 -12.26
C SER A 39 -9.08 -11.61 -10.75
N ARG A 40 -9.27 -12.85 -10.29
CA ARG A 40 -9.42 -13.17 -8.86
C ARG A 40 -8.25 -12.72 -7.99
N THR A 41 -7.03 -12.79 -8.50
CA THR A 41 -5.83 -12.32 -7.78
C THR A 41 -5.77 -10.79 -7.75
N ALA A 42 -6.12 -10.13 -8.86
CA ALA A 42 -6.18 -8.67 -8.95
C ALA A 42 -7.24 -8.07 -8.01
N TRP A 43 -8.42 -8.68 -7.92
CA TRP A 43 -9.49 -8.25 -7.01
C TRP A 43 -9.04 -8.16 -5.54
N TRP A 44 -8.26 -9.15 -5.07
CA TRP A 44 -7.72 -9.12 -3.71
C TRP A 44 -6.70 -8.01 -3.49
N GLY A 45 -5.92 -7.65 -4.52
CA GLY A 45 -5.00 -6.50 -4.47
C GLY A 45 -5.75 -5.18 -4.24
N TYR A 46 -6.82 -4.95 -4.99
CA TYR A 46 -7.65 -3.75 -4.81
C TYR A 46 -8.37 -3.73 -3.46
N ALA A 47 -8.93 -4.87 -3.02
CA ALA A 47 -9.59 -4.97 -1.72
C ALA A 47 -8.65 -4.63 -0.55
N ARG A 48 -7.38 -5.06 -0.62
CA ARG A 48 -6.36 -4.69 0.38
C ARG A 48 -6.13 -3.18 0.44
N LYS A 49 -6.01 -2.51 -0.72
CA LYS A 49 -5.79 -1.05 -0.78
C LYS A 49 -6.98 -0.26 -0.20
N ILE A 50 -8.20 -0.71 -0.44
CA ILE A 50 -9.39 -0.14 0.22
C ILE A 50 -9.28 -0.31 1.75
N GLY A 51 -8.87 -1.50 2.22
CA GLY A 51 -8.63 -1.75 3.64
C GLY A 51 -7.58 -0.81 4.26
N VAL A 52 -6.51 -0.50 3.52
CA VAL A 52 -5.48 0.48 3.93
C VAL A 52 -6.09 1.87 4.14
N LEU A 53 -6.88 2.35 3.17
CA LEU A 53 -7.53 3.66 3.29
C LEU A 53 -8.51 3.70 4.46
N SER A 54 -9.26 2.62 4.68
CA SER A 54 -10.15 2.49 5.85
C SER A 54 -9.38 2.54 7.18
N ALA A 55 -8.21 1.92 7.25
CA ALA A 55 -7.36 1.97 8.44
C ALA A 55 -6.84 3.39 8.71
N ILE A 56 -6.48 4.15 7.67
CA ILE A 56 -6.04 5.55 7.80
C ILE A 56 -7.18 6.44 8.27
N ILE A 57 -8.40 6.25 7.74
CA ILE A 57 -9.58 6.98 8.23
C ILE A 57 -9.79 6.69 9.72
N LEU A 58 -9.70 5.42 10.13
CA LEU A 58 -9.86 5.04 11.53
C LEU A 58 -8.83 5.72 12.44
N THR A 59 -7.54 5.69 12.07
CA THR A 59 -6.50 6.31 12.91
C THR A 59 -6.58 7.83 12.92
N ASN A 60 -6.99 8.46 11.82
CA ASN A 60 -7.28 9.89 11.78
C ASN A 60 -8.44 10.27 12.72
N VAL A 61 -9.53 9.50 12.73
CA VAL A 61 -10.63 9.71 13.68
C VAL A 61 -10.16 9.56 15.13
N ILE A 62 -9.32 8.56 15.42
CA ILE A 62 -8.74 8.39 16.76
C ILE A 62 -7.86 9.59 17.13
N ASP A 63 -7.02 10.09 16.21
CA ASP A 63 -6.18 11.26 16.46
C ASP A 63 -7.01 12.50 16.82
N ILE A 64 -8.15 12.69 16.15
CA ILE A 64 -9.10 13.79 16.42
C ILE A 64 -9.71 13.63 17.81
N ILE A 65 -10.16 12.43 18.18
CA ILE A 65 -10.78 12.15 19.49
C ILE A 65 -9.77 12.34 20.63
N LEU A 66 -8.52 11.90 20.43
CA LEU A 66 -7.47 11.96 21.44
C LEU A 66 -6.70 13.29 21.46
N GLY A 67 -6.90 14.16 20.46
CA GLY A 67 -6.21 15.45 20.36
C GLY A 67 -4.70 15.36 20.11
N ILE A 68 -4.23 14.26 19.49
CA ILE A 68 -2.80 13.98 19.29
C ILE A 68 -2.27 14.43 17.91
N ASN A 69 -2.92 15.42 17.31
CA ASN A 69 -2.44 16.15 16.13
C ASN A 69 -2.02 15.27 14.93
N GLY A 70 -2.74 14.18 14.66
CA GLY A 70 -2.51 13.34 13.47
C GLY A 70 -1.33 12.37 13.57
N ALA A 71 -0.79 12.12 14.79
CA ALA A 71 0.39 11.28 14.97
C ALA A 71 0.14 9.81 14.55
N LEU A 72 -1.02 9.23 14.90
CA LEU A 72 -1.34 7.84 14.54
C LEU A 72 -1.60 7.70 13.05
N ALA A 73 -2.32 8.63 12.44
CA ALA A 73 -2.57 8.64 11.01
C ALA A 73 -1.25 8.76 10.23
N LEU A 74 -0.33 9.62 10.66
CA LEU A 74 1.01 9.72 10.07
C LEU A 74 1.77 8.39 10.16
N MET A 75 1.84 7.76 11.33
CA MET A 75 2.51 6.47 11.49
C MET A 75 1.88 5.39 10.62
N THR A 76 0.55 5.40 10.51
CA THR A 76 -0.23 4.46 9.69
C THR A 76 0.09 4.64 8.20
N VAL A 77 0.11 5.89 7.71
CA VAL A 77 0.48 6.22 6.33
C VAL A 77 1.91 5.77 6.03
N LEU A 78 2.88 6.08 6.90
CA LEU A 78 4.27 5.69 6.69
C LEU A 78 4.46 4.17 6.68
N PHE A 79 3.74 3.45 7.56
CA PHE A 79 3.75 1.99 7.58
C PHE A 79 3.25 1.41 6.25
N TYR A 80 2.09 1.86 5.77
CA TYR A 80 1.55 1.37 4.51
C TYR A 80 2.33 1.84 3.29
N LEU A 81 2.96 3.02 3.34
CA LEU A 81 3.86 3.48 2.29
C LEU A 81 5.07 2.54 2.16
N GLY A 82 5.63 2.08 3.27
CA GLY A 82 6.66 1.04 3.28
C GLY A 82 6.19 -0.27 2.65
N ASN A 83 4.97 -0.70 2.96
CA ASN A 83 4.38 -1.91 2.38
C ASN A 83 4.17 -1.80 0.86
N GLU A 84 3.68 -0.65 0.38
CA GLU A 84 3.55 -0.36 -1.06
C GLU A 84 4.93 -0.33 -1.73
N GLY A 85 5.94 0.26 -1.08
CA GLY A 85 7.32 0.23 -1.56
C GLY A 85 7.85 -1.19 -1.76
N VAL A 86 7.60 -2.11 -0.82
CA VAL A 86 7.99 -3.52 -0.96
C VAL A 86 7.25 -4.17 -2.14
N SER A 87 5.94 -3.98 -2.26
CA SER A 87 5.12 -4.54 -3.34
C SER A 87 5.58 -4.06 -4.73
N ILE A 88 5.91 -2.77 -4.86
CA ILE A 88 6.48 -2.20 -6.09
C ILE A 88 7.80 -2.90 -6.43
N LEU A 89 8.70 -3.06 -5.46
CA LEU A 89 10.02 -3.67 -5.69
C LEU A 89 9.89 -5.14 -6.11
N GLU A 90 8.90 -5.87 -5.58
CA GLU A 90 8.55 -7.22 -6.03
C GLU A 90 8.05 -7.23 -7.48
N ASN A 91 7.13 -6.32 -7.84
CA ASN A 91 6.63 -6.21 -9.22
C ASN A 91 7.75 -5.83 -10.21
N LEU A 92 8.65 -4.93 -9.81
CA LEU A 92 9.82 -4.55 -10.60
C LEU A 92 10.78 -5.73 -10.80
N SER A 93 10.96 -6.58 -9.77
CA SER A 93 11.73 -7.82 -9.86
C SER A 93 11.18 -8.75 -10.96
N GLN A 94 9.85 -8.94 -11.00
CA GLN A 94 9.17 -9.74 -12.04
C GLN A 94 9.36 -9.14 -13.44
N LEU A 95 9.39 -7.81 -13.53
CA LEU A 95 9.68 -7.09 -14.76
C LEU A 95 11.15 -7.21 -15.20
N GLY A 96 12.06 -7.67 -14.34
CA GLY A 96 13.47 -7.89 -14.64
C GLY A 96 14.36 -6.71 -14.25
N VAL A 97 13.85 -5.76 -13.47
CA VAL A 97 14.63 -4.68 -12.89
C VAL A 97 15.51 -5.25 -11.77
N LYS A 98 16.77 -4.84 -11.72
CA LYS A 98 17.69 -5.27 -10.66
C LYS A 98 17.27 -4.62 -9.34
N VAL A 99 16.74 -5.42 -8.42
CA VAL A 99 16.39 -5.01 -7.06
C VAL A 99 17.31 -5.66 -6.02
N PRO A 100 17.59 -4.97 -4.89
CA PRO A 100 18.42 -5.50 -3.82
C PRO A 100 17.92 -6.86 -3.30
N SER A 101 18.84 -7.76 -2.98
CA SER A 101 18.54 -9.15 -2.59
C SER A 101 17.66 -9.27 -1.33
N PHE A 102 17.77 -8.33 -0.37
CA PHE A 102 17.03 -8.37 0.89
C PHE A 102 15.49 -8.36 0.73
N ILE A 103 14.99 -7.96 -0.45
CA ILE A 103 13.55 -7.91 -0.76
C ILE A 103 13.03 -9.28 -1.20
N LYS A 104 13.87 -10.09 -1.86
CA LYS A 104 13.47 -11.41 -2.37
C LYS A 104 13.11 -12.40 -1.25
N ASP A 105 13.62 -12.17 -0.05
CA ASP A 105 13.50 -13.11 1.08
C ASP A 105 12.17 -12.99 1.85
N ARG A 106 11.30 -12.01 1.53
CA ARG A 106 10.05 -11.74 2.26
C ARG A 106 8.93 -12.77 2.04
N PHE A 107 9.08 -13.70 1.09
CA PHE A 107 8.08 -14.75 0.81
C PHE A 107 8.12 -15.96 1.78
N SER A 108 9.14 -16.09 2.62
CA SER A 108 9.24 -17.20 3.59
C SER A 108 8.54 -16.94 4.93
N PHE A 109 8.18 -15.68 5.22
CA PHE A 109 7.61 -15.29 6.52
C PHE A 109 6.07 -15.38 6.57
N PHE A 110 5.36 -15.11 5.46
CA PHE A 110 3.89 -15.09 5.42
C PHE A 110 3.23 -16.44 5.11
N ILE A 111 4.00 -17.49 4.79
CA ILE A 111 3.49 -18.86 4.55
C ILE A 111 3.52 -19.71 5.84
N ASN A 112 4.15 -19.22 6.92
CA ASN A 112 4.33 -19.96 8.19
C ASN A 112 3.61 -19.32 9.41
N ILE A 113 2.62 -18.45 9.17
CA ILE A 113 1.69 -17.93 10.19
C ILE A 113 0.27 -18.19 9.68
#